data_AF-A0A1H6E264-F1
#
_entry.id   AF-A0A1H6E264-F1
#
_cell.length_a   1.000
_cell.length_b   1.000
_cell.length_c   1.000
_cell.angle_alpha   90.00
_cell.angle_beta   90.00
_cell.angle_gamma   90.00
#
_symmetry.space_group_name_H-M   'P 1'
#
loop_
_entity.id
_entity.type
_entity.pdbx_description
1 polymer ?
#
loop_
_entity_poly.entity_id
_entity_poly.type
_entity_poly.pdbx_seq_one_letter_code
_entity_poly.pdbx_strand_id
1 'polypeptide(L)'
;MNNITYDVRIYKTEVYRGKNVTTYTVRWKTGPKPWKQPFRNKAQADSFQAELRAAARKGEAFDITTGRPVAWGRAGKDVSWYAFCVSYVDMKWKGASAKHRANTAWALVTVMPAMLATERGKPVDKRVRSALRRWAFNTKNRGECPEDAAAVLKWVERSTKPVSALADPKVMRAVLDTAATRLDGKPAAPSTVQRNRAILHHACEYAVELGLLDSNPVKTTKWKAPKGSSEVDRRSVVNHRQARRLLEAVGAQEPSGPRLVAFFAVIYYAGLRPEEAVNLRRDNVILPLLVLNEETGQVEKPADGWGELRFCTAAPEVGAEWTDDGARREHRRLKGRGQGEWRRVPVPPPLTRILRRHLTDIGTGPGGRLFWGVRGGELPTITYRRAWDKARRTTLSEAEYASPLARRVYDLRHACVSTWLNGGVPAPQVAEWAGHSVEVLLRVYAKCIDGQDETAKRRIEAALRG
;
A
#
# COMPACT_ATOMS: atom_id res chain seq x y z
N MET A 1 -26.76 -31.30 -10.47
CA MET A 1 -28.23 -31.47 -10.45
C MET A 1 -28.74 -30.81 -9.18
N ASN A 2 -29.59 -29.80 -9.31
CA ASN A 2 -29.97 -28.97 -8.16
C ASN A 2 -30.96 -29.73 -7.26
N ASN A 3 -30.53 -30.08 -6.04
CA ASN A 3 -31.37 -30.67 -4.98
C ASN A 3 -32.34 -29.62 -4.38
N ILE A 4 -33.08 -28.91 -5.21
CA ILE A 4 -34.01 -27.86 -4.79
C ILE A 4 -35.43 -28.17 -5.27
N THR A 5 -36.43 -27.79 -4.47
CA THR A 5 -37.86 -27.95 -4.78
C THR A 5 -38.65 -26.73 -4.34
N TYR A 6 -39.72 -26.43 -5.08
CA TYR A 6 -40.74 -25.44 -4.68
C TYR A 6 -42.00 -26.12 -4.12
N ASP A 7 -42.09 -27.45 -4.21
CA ASP A 7 -43.18 -28.23 -3.60
C ASP A 7 -42.92 -28.39 -2.10
N VAL A 8 -43.55 -27.53 -1.31
CA VAL A 8 -43.42 -27.48 0.14
C VAL A 8 -44.79 -27.51 0.80
N ARG A 9 -45.00 -28.45 1.73
CA ARG A 9 -46.23 -28.55 2.54
C ARG A 9 -45.89 -28.41 4.01
N ILE A 10 -46.41 -27.38 4.66
CA ILE A 10 -46.18 -27.10 6.08
C ILE A 10 -47.42 -27.51 6.86
N TYR A 11 -47.27 -28.48 7.77
CA TYR A 11 -48.37 -29.03 8.55
C TYR A 11 -48.61 -28.22 9.84
N LYS A 12 -49.73 -28.50 10.51
CA LYS A 12 -50.02 -27.99 11.85
C LYS A 12 -48.99 -28.54 12.85
N THR A 13 -48.51 -27.67 13.74
CA THR A 13 -47.60 -28.05 14.83
C THR A 13 -48.25 -29.12 15.70
N GLU A 14 -47.54 -30.22 15.89
CA GLU A 14 -47.95 -31.34 16.72
C GLU A 14 -47.58 -31.05 18.17
N VAL A 15 -48.51 -31.28 19.10
CA VAL A 15 -48.30 -31.02 20.53
C VAL A 15 -48.32 -32.34 21.27
N TYR A 16 -47.17 -32.74 21.79
CA TYR A 16 -47.04 -33.91 22.65
C TYR A 16 -46.96 -33.47 24.11
N ARG A 17 -47.91 -33.90 24.94
CA ARG A 17 -47.94 -33.63 26.38
C ARG A 17 -47.44 -34.86 27.14
N GLY A 18 -46.16 -34.87 27.52
CA GLY A 18 -45.59 -35.90 28.38
C GLY A 18 -45.82 -35.62 29.86
N LYS A 19 -45.46 -36.57 30.73
CA LYS A 19 -45.63 -36.45 32.19
C LYS A 19 -44.96 -35.20 32.81
N ASN A 20 -43.81 -34.78 32.28
CA ASN A 20 -43.02 -33.66 32.83
C ASN A 20 -42.75 -32.52 31.83
N VAL A 21 -42.97 -32.73 30.53
CA VAL A 21 -42.60 -31.77 29.47
C VAL A 21 -43.62 -31.81 28.33
N THR A 22 -44.00 -30.63 27.83
CA THR A 22 -44.75 -30.49 26.58
C THR A 22 -43.78 -30.16 25.44
N THR A 23 -43.88 -30.89 24.33
CA THR A 23 -43.06 -30.70 23.12
C THR A 23 -43.94 -30.26 21.96
N TYR A 24 -43.53 -29.19 21.29
CA TYR A 24 -44.17 -28.63 20.10
C TYR A 24 -43.33 -28.99 18.87
N THR A 25 -43.82 -29.89 18.03
CA THR A 25 -43.07 -30.38 16.86
C THR A 25 -43.63 -29.76 15.59
N VAL A 26 -42.83 -28.89 14.95
CA VAL A 26 -43.15 -28.34 13.63
C VAL A 26 -42.85 -29.40 12.58
N ARG A 27 -43.82 -29.71 11.71
CA ARG A 27 -43.68 -30.71 10.65
C ARG A 27 -43.92 -30.09 9.29
N TRP A 28 -43.12 -30.46 8.32
CA TRP A 28 -43.29 -30.03 6.93
C TRP A 28 -42.72 -31.08 5.97
N LYS A 29 -42.96 -30.94 4.67
CA LYS A 29 -42.51 -31.85 3.63
C LYS A 29 -41.92 -31.03 2.48
N THR A 30 -40.79 -31.46 1.94
CA THR A 30 -40.20 -30.91 0.71
C THR A 30 -40.15 -32.01 -0.35
N GLY A 31 -40.94 -31.88 -1.42
CA GLY A 31 -41.17 -32.95 -2.38
C GLY A 31 -41.63 -34.26 -1.70
N PRO A 32 -40.92 -35.39 -1.85
CA PRO A 32 -41.28 -36.66 -1.19
C PRO A 32 -40.85 -36.74 0.29
N LYS A 33 -39.93 -35.88 0.77
CA LYS A 33 -39.25 -36.08 2.06
C LYS A 33 -39.92 -35.32 3.21
N PRO A 34 -40.35 -36.00 4.30
CA PRO A 34 -40.91 -35.36 5.48
C PRO A 34 -39.83 -34.89 6.46
N TRP A 35 -40.12 -33.80 7.17
CA TRP A 35 -39.26 -33.14 8.13
C TRP A 35 -40.02 -32.83 9.41
N LYS A 36 -39.30 -32.89 10.55
CA LYS A 36 -39.84 -32.56 11.86
C LYS A 36 -38.78 -31.86 12.72
N GLN A 37 -39.17 -30.81 13.44
CA GLN A 37 -38.29 -30.12 14.39
C GLN A 37 -39.04 -29.88 15.72
N PRO A 38 -38.58 -30.48 16.83
CA PRO A 38 -39.19 -30.32 18.15
C PRO A 38 -38.71 -29.05 18.85
N PHE A 39 -39.61 -28.40 19.60
CA PHE A 39 -39.35 -27.24 20.44
C PHE A 39 -40.00 -27.43 21.82
N ARG A 40 -39.39 -26.87 22.87
CA ARG A 40 -39.96 -26.88 24.23
C ARG A 40 -40.94 -25.72 24.47
N ASN A 41 -40.79 -24.63 23.71
CA ASN A 41 -41.63 -23.44 23.83
C ASN A 41 -42.53 -23.30 22.59
N LYS A 42 -43.83 -23.09 22.83
CA LYS A 42 -44.83 -22.86 21.78
C LYS A 42 -44.48 -21.68 20.88
N ALA A 43 -44.06 -20.56 21.46
CA ALA A 43 -43.75 -19.33 20.71
C ALA A 43 -42.58 -19.54 19.74
N GLN A 44 -41.58 -20.35 20.11
CA GLN A 44 -40.47 -20.69 19.22
C GLN A 44 -40.91 -21.59 18.06
N ALA A 45 -41.81 -22.56 18.33
CA ALA A 45 -42.39 -23.39 17.29
C ALA A 45 -43.25 -22.56 16.31
N ASP A 46 -44.05 -21.63 16.84
CA ASP A 46 -44.92 -20.76 16.04
C ASP A 46 -44.10 -19.79 15.18
N SER A 47 -43.03 -19.19 15.73
CA SER A 47 -42.10 -18.33 14.97
C SER A 47 -41.43 -19.10 13.84
N PHE A 48 -40.89 -20.29 14.15
CA PHE A 48 -40.22 -21.13 13.15
C PHE A 48 -41.17 -21.60 12.04
N GLN A 49 -42.41 -21.97 12.39
CA GLN A 49 -43.44 -22.32 11.41
C GLN A 49 -43.84 -21.12 10.54
N ALA A 50 -43.94 -19.92 11.13
CA ALA A 50 -44.26 -18.69 10.40
C ALA A 50 -43.17 -18.32 9.38
N GLU A 51 -41.89 -18.46 9.76
CA GLU A 51 -40.76 -18.24 8.87
C GLU A 51 -40.75 -19.21 7.68
N LEU A 52 -41.01 -20.50 7.90
CA LEU A 52 -41.15 -21.48 6.81
C LEU A 52 -42.31 -21.11 5.86
N ARG A 53 -43.45 -20.67 6.41
CA ARG A 53 -44.61 -20.24 5.61
C ARG A 53 -44.31 -18.98 4.81
N ALA A 54 -43.57 -18.04 5.40
CA ALA A 54 -43.16 -16.82 4.72
C ALA A 54 -42.24 -17.12 3.52
N ALA A 55 -41.26 -17.99 3.71
CA ALA A 55 -40.36 -18.41 2.62
C ALA A 55 -41.12 -19.11 1.48
N ALA A 56 -42.03 -20.03 1.82
CA ALA A 56 -42.87 -20.70 0.82
C ALA A 56 -43.79 -19.72 0.05
N ARG A 57 -44.41 -18.75 0.75
CA ARG A 57 -45.27 -17.72 0.12
C ARG A 57 -44.51 -16.78 -0.81
N LYS A 58 -43.24 -16.50 -0.51
CA LYS A 58 -42.36 -15.67 -1.35
C LYS A 58 -41.84 -16.42 -2.59
N GLY A 59 -42.15 -17.70 -2.74
CA GLY A 59 -41.64 -18.52 -3.84
C GLY A 59 -40.16 -18.85 -3.69
N GLU A 60 -39.61 -18.89 -2.47
CA GLU A 60 -38.23 -19.31 -2.25
C GLU A 60 -38.07 -20.82 -2.49
N ALA A 61 -36.98 -21.23 -3.14
CA ALA A 61 -36.65 -22.65 -3.32
C ALA A 61 -36.23 -23.28 -1.99
N PHE A 62 -36.59 -24.54 -1.76
CA PHE A 62 -36.19 -25.32 -0.59
C PHE A 62 -35.21 -26.42 -0.97
N ASP A 63 -34.21 -26.66 -0.14
CA ASP A 63 -33.25 -27.75 -0.33
C ASP A 63 -33.88 -29.09 0.10
N ILE A 64 -33.89 -30.08 -0.81
CA ILE A 64 -34.49 -31.40 -0.58
C ILE A 64 -33.68 -32.22 0.45
N THR A 65 -32.38 -31.92 0.62
CA THR A 65 -31.51 -32.61 1.57
C THR A 65 -31.64 -32.09 2.99
N THR A 66 -31.96 -30.81 3.20
CA THR A 66 -32.08 -30.19 4.54
C THR A 66 -33.52 -29.87 4.93
N GLY A 67 -34.42 -29.80 3.95
CA GLY A 67 -35.81 -29.41 4.14
C GLY A 67 -36.02 -27.91 4.36
N ARG A 68 -34.98 -27.08 4.28
CA ARG A 68 -35.09 -25.65 4.62
C ARG A 68 -35.03 -24.78 3.37
N PRO A 69 -35.50 -23.51 3.42
CA PRO A 69 -35.28 -22.56 2.34
C PRO A 69 -33.80 -22.50 1.97
N VAL A 70 -33.47 -22.46 0.68
CA VAL A 70 -32.09 -22.35 0.18
C VAL A 70 -31.41 -21.10 0.75
N ALA A 71 -32.17 -20.02 0.97
CA ALA A 71 -31.71 -18.82 1.65
C ALA A 71 -31.14 -19.09 3.06
N TRP A 72 -31.66 -20.09 3.78
CA TRP A 72 -31.18 -20.48 5.10
C TRP A 72 -29.95 -21.41 5.02
N GLY A 73 -29.79 -22.12 3.89
CA GLY A 73 -28.69 -23.05 3.62
C GLY A 73 -27.43 -22.40 3.03
N ARG A 74 -27.44 -21.09 2.71
CA ARG A 74 -26.24 -20.37 2.22
C ARG A 74 -25.11 -20.26 3.26
N ALA A 75 -25.34 -20.66 4.51
CA ALA A 75 -24.29 -20.87 5.50
C ALA A 75 -23.38 -22.10 5.22
N GLY A 76 -23.64 -22.87 4.15
CA GLY A 76 -22.96 -24.14 3.86
C GLY A 76 -21.65 -24.08 3.06
N LYS A 77 -21.16 -22.90 2.67
CA LYS A 77 -19.80 -22.73 2.08
C LYS A 77 -18.90 -21.94 3.02
N ASP A 78 -18.91 -22.29 4.31
CA ASP A 78 -18.21 -21.47 5.28
C ASP A 78 -16.71 -21.80 5.28
N VAL A 79 -15.94 -20.98 4.55
CA VAL A 79 -14.48 -21.07 4.50
C VAL A 79 -13.91 -20.29 5.68
N SER A 80 -12.86 -20.81 6.32
CA SER A 80 -12.16 -20.06 7.36
C SER A 80 -11.60 -18.75 6.79
N TRP A 81 -11.61 -17.66 7.55
CA TRP A 81 -11.01 -16.41 7.07
C TRP A 81 -9.55 -16.57 6.69
N TYR A 82 -8.83 -17.47 7.36
CA TYR A 82 -7.46 -17.86 6.99
C TYR A 82 -7.39 -18.44 5.57
N ALA A 83 -8.15 -19.50 5.29
CA ALA A 83 -8.13 -20.16 3.98
C ALA A 83 -8.60 -19.21 2.86
N PHE A 84 -9.60 -18.38 3.16
CA PHE A 84 -10.03 -17.32 2.25
C PHE A 84 -8.88 -16.33 1.95
N CYS A 85 -8.18 -15.83 2.96
CA CYS A 85 -7.05 -14.92 2.78
C CYS A 85 -5.94 -15.52 1.91
N VAL A 86 -5.63 -16.81 2.11
CA VAL A 86 -4.67 -17.54 1.28
C VAL A 86 -5.10 -17.51 -0.19
N SER A 87 -6.36 -17.88 -0.48
CA SER A 87 -6.89 -17.87 -1.85
C SER A 87 -6.93 -16.47 -2.48
N TYR A 88 -7.25 -15.43 -1.69
CA TYR A 88 -7.30 -14.05 -2.13
C TYR A 88 -5.90 -13.54 -2.51
N VAL A 89 -4.88 -13.87 -1.71
CA VAL A 89 -3.48 -13.54 -2.01
C VAL A 89 -3.02 -14.22 -3.29
N ASP A 90 -3.34 -15.49 -3.48
CA ASP A 90 -2.98 -16.25 -4.69
C ASP A 90 -3.61 -15.65 -5.95
N MET A 91 -4.90 -15.31 -5.87
CA MET A 91 -5.62 -14.65 -6.96
C MET A 91 -4.98 -13.30 -7.33
N LYS A 92 -4.57 -12.49 -6.35
CA LYS A 92 -3.91 -11.20 -6.60
C LYS A 92 -2.45 -11.34 -7.03
N TRP A 93 -1.77 -12.45 -6.74
CA TRP A 93 -0.31 -12.55 -6.80
C TRP A 93 0.28 -12.17 -8.16
N LYS A 94 -0.19 -12.80 -9.24
CA LYS A 94 0.36 -12.62 -10.60
C LYS A 94 0.21 -11.19 -11.13
N GLY A 95 -0.93 -10.55 -10.87
CA GLY A 95 -1.22 -9.18 -11.34
C GLY A 95 -0.72 -8.06 -10.42
N ALA A 96 -0.33 -8.39 -9.19
CA ALA A 96 0.12 -7.41 -8.20
C ALA A 96 1.62 -7.13 -8.32
N SER A 97 2.03 -5.87 -8.18
CA SER A 97 3.44 -5.52 -7.98
C SER A 97 3.95 -6.06 -6.65
N ALA A 98 5.25 -6.32 -6.50
CA ALA A 98 5.86 -6.80 -5.26
C ALA A 98 5.41 -5.98 -4.03
N LYS A 99 5.43 -4.65 -4.13
CA LYS A 99 5.00 -3.75 -3.04
C LYS A 99 3.52 -3.92 -2.68
N HIS A 100 2.67 -4.21 -3.65
CA HIS A 100 1.25 -4.44 -3.42
C HIS A 100 1.02 -5.81 -2.76
N ARG A 101 1.76 -6.85 -3.17
CA ARG A 101 1.77 -8.17 -2.50
C ARG A 101 2.15 -8.03 -1.02
N ALA A 102 3.26 -7.36 -0.73
CA ALA A 102 3.74 -7.14 0.63
C ALA A 102 2.74 -6.35 1.50
N ASN A 103 2.13 -5.30 0.94
CA ASN A 103 1.11 -4.51 1.65
C ASN A 103 -0.18 -5.31 1.90
N THR A 104 -0.59 -6.15 0.95
CA THR A 104 -1.76 -7.04 1.10
C THR A 104 -1.53 -8.02 2.22
N ALA A 105 -0.39 -8.74 2.19
CA ALA A 105 -0.01 -9.65 3.27
C ALA A 105 0.05 -8.93 4.62
N TRP A 106 0.64 -7.74 4.68
CA TRP A 106 0.72 -6.95 5.92
C TRP A 106 -0.66 -6.60 6.47
N ALA A 107 -1.57 -6.09 5.63
CA ALA A 107 -2.92 -5.74 6.06
C ALA A 107 -3.70 -6.96 6.58
N LEU A 108 -3.59 -8.11 5.92
CA LEU A 108 -4.24 -9.36 6.33
C LEU A 108 -3.64 -9.92 7.63
N VAL A 109 -2.32 -9.84 7.81
CA VAL A 109 -1.66 -10.18 9.08
C VAL A 109 -2.14 -9.27 10.20
N THR A 110 -2.26 -7.96 9.95
CA THR A 110 -2.70 -6.99 10.95
C THR A 110 -4.08 -7.33 11.49
N VAL A 111 -5.03 -7.71 10.63
CA VAL A 111 -6.41 -7.98 11.08
C VAL A 111 -6.66 -9.39 11.61
N MET A 112 -5.72 -10.31 11.41
CA MET A 112 -5.89 -11.72 11.82
C MET A 112 -6.30 -11.88 13.30
N PRO A 113 -5.74 -11.14 14.27
CA PRO A 113 -6.16 -11.27 15.68
C PRO A 113 -7.66 -11.06 15.92
N ALA A 114 -8.31 -10.12 15.21
CA ALA A 114 -9.75 -9.89 15.35
C ALA A 114 -10.61 -11.06 14.83
N MET A 115 -10.02 -11.87 13.95
CA MET A 115 -10.63 -13.05 13.35
C MET A 115 -10.30 -14.35 14.07
N LEU A 116 -9.48 -14.34 15.12
CA LEU A 116 -9.30 -15.53 15.96
C LEU A 116 -10.58 -15.80 16.78
N ALA A 117 -11.01 -17.04 16.78
CA ALA A 117 -12.15 -17.54 17.56
C ALA A 117 -11.74 -17.97 18.98
N THR A 118 -10.45 -18.27 19.20
CA THR A 118 -9.91 -18.67 20.50
C THR A 118 -8.47 -18.21 20.69
N GLU A 119 -8.10 -17.94 21.94
CA GLU A 119 -6.72 -17.69 22.36
C GLU A 119 -6.09 -18.93 23.04
N ARG A 120 -6.87 -20.02 23.22
CA ARG A 120 -6.39 -21.24 23.87
C ARG A 120 -5.32 -21.91 23.01
N GLY A 121 -4.15 -22.14 23.60
CA GLY A 121 -3.02 -22.77 22.91
C GLY A 121 -2.41 -21.89 21.81
N LYS A 122 -2.69 -20.58 21.83
CA LYS A 122 -2.18 -19.64 20.83
C LYS A 122 -0.65 -19.57 20.86
N PRO A 123 0.02 -19.80 19.73
CA PRO A 123 1.45 -19.56 19.60
C PRO A 123 1.77 -18.08 19.84
N VAL A 124 2.99 -17.80 20.28
CA VAL A 124 3.46 -16.42 20.50
C VAL A 124 3.14 -15.54 19.29
N ASP A 125 2.50 -14.40 19.54
CA ASP A 125 2.06 -13.41 18.55
C ASP A 125 3.08 -13.10 17.44
N LYS A 126 4.36 -12.97 17.81
CA LYS A 126 5.46 -12.73 16.86
C LYS A 126 5.63 -13.90 15.88
N ARG A 127 5.48 -15.15 16.34
CA ARG A 127 5.53 -16.36 15.50
C ARG A 127 4.33 -16.42 14.57
N VAL A 128 3.11 -16.15 15.07
CA VAL A 128 1.90 -16.08 14.24
C VAL A 128 2.06 -15.07 13.10
N ARG A 129 2.45 -13.82 13.41
CA ARG A 129 2.67 -12.78 12.40
C ARG A 129 3.75 -13.16 11.39
N SER A 130 4.85 -13.75 11.86
CA SER A 130 5.96 -14.16 11.00
C SER A 130 5.55 -15.30 10.07
N ALA A 131 4.84 -16.30 10.59
CA ALA A 131 4.37 -17.44 9.81
C ALA A 131 3.37 -17.01 8.72
N LEU A 132 2.40 -16.14 9.09
CA LEU A 132 1.43 -15.60 8.16
C LEU A 132 2.09 -14.77 7.05
N ARG A 133 2.99 -13.86 7.41
CA ARG A 133 3.60 -12.93 6.45
C ARG A 133 4.60 -13.61 5.52
N ARG A 134 5.44 -14.51 6.04
CA ARG A 134 6.54 -15.12 5.28
C ARG A 134 6.11 -16.34 4.46
N TRP A 135 5.05 -17.03 4.88
CA TRP A 135 4.67 -18.32 4.29
C TRP A 135 3.20 -18.35 3.82
N ALA A 136 2.22 -18.07 4.69
CA ALA A 136 0.81 -18.20 4.28
C ALA A 136 0.41 -17.19 3.20
N PHE A 137 0.71 -15.90 3.42
CA PHE A 137 0.39 -14.79 2.53
C PHE A 137 1.54 -14.44 1.59
N ASN A 138 2.43 -15.41 1.33
CA ASN A 138 3.46 -15.33 0.32
C ASN A 138 3.37 -16.58 -0.57
N THR A 139 2.72 -16.44 -1.73
CA THR A 139 2.47 -17.56 -2.65
C THR A 139 3.78 -18.22 -3.10
N LYS A 140 4.84 -17.44 -3.31
CA LYS A 140 6.15 -17.93 -3.75
C LYS A 140 6.81 -18.83 -2.72
N ASN A 141 6.79 -18.44 -1.45
CA ASN A 141 7.52 -19.15 -0.40
C ASN A 141 6.72 -20.30 0.23
N ARG A 142 5.42 -20.40 -0.03
CA ARG A 142 4.52 -21.34 0.70
C ARG A 142 4.96 -22.80 0.59
N GLY A 143 5.54 -23.21 -0.54
CA GLY A 143 6.02 -24.58 -0.76
C GLY A 143 7.24 -24.97 0.08
N GLU A 144 8.00 -23.98 0.56
CA GLU A 144 9.22 -24.18 1.36
C GLU A 144 8.99 -23.88 2.85
N CYS A 145 7.73 -23.92 3.30
CA CYS A 145 7.39 -23.58 4.68
C CYS A 145 8.01 -24.59 5.68
N PRO A 146 8.85 -24.14 6.63
CA PRO A 146 9.40 -25.00 7.67
C PRO A 146 8.30 -25.59 8.56
N GLU A 147 8.57 -26.76 9.15
CA GLU A 147 7.60 -27.50 9.96
C GLU A 147 7.08 -26.69 11.16
N ASP A 148 7.96 -25.93 11.81
CA ASP A 148 7.60 -25.13 12.98
C ASP A 148 6.62 -24.00 12.62
N ALA A 149 6.80 -23.38 11.44
CA ALA A 149 5.88 -22.39 10.90
C ALA A 149 4.58 -23.04 10.41
N ALA A 150 4.65 -24.21 9.77
CA ALA A 150 3.48 -24.96 9.31
C ALA A 150 2.58 -25.37 10.50
N ALA A 151 3.16 -25.75 11.64
CA ALA A 151 2.40 -26.04 12.87
C ALA A 151 1.63 -24.80 13.38
N VAL A 152 2.27 -23.62 13.36
CA VAL A 152 1.61 -22.36 13.70
C VAL A 152 0.46 -22.05 12.74
N LEU A 153 0.66 -22.23 11.43
CA LEU A 153 -0.38 -21.99 10.42
C LEU A 153 -1.57 -22.95 10.55
N LYS A 154 -1.32 -24.23 10.83
CA LYS A 154 -2.38 -25.21 11.14
C LYS A 154 -3.20 -24.80 12.36
N TRP A 155 -2.56 -24.26 13.40
CA TRP A 155 -3.29 -23.72 14.55
C TRP A 155 -4.15 -22.53 14.16
N VAL A 156 -3.61 -21.57 13.38
CA VAL A 156 -4.36 -20.39 12.92
C VAL A 156 -5.57 -20.82 12.10
N GLU A 157 -5.40 -21.72 11.13
CA GLU A 157 -6.48 -22.20 10.26
C GLU A 157 -7.67 -22.76 11.06
N ARG A 158 -7.40 -23.58 12.08
CA ARG A 158 -8.44 -24.17 12.95
C ARG A 158 -9.06 -23.17 13.93
N SER A 159 -8.29 -22.15 14.31
CA SER A 159 -8.66 -21.18 15.36
C SER A 159 -9.22 -19.88 14.80
N THR A 160 -9.45 -19.78 13.49
CA THR A 160 -9.97 -18.57 12.85
C THR A 160 -11.47 -18.71 12.58
N LYS A 161 -12.21 -17.63 12.83
CA LYS A 161 -13.63 -17.50 12.47
C LYS A 161 -13.83 -17.70 10.97
N PRO A 162 -15.02 -18.18 10.57
CA PRO A 162 -15.37 -18.22 9.16
C PRO A 162 -15.51 -16.82 8.53
N VAL A 163 -15.49 -16.76 7.19
CA VAL A 163 -15.75 -15.52 6.45
C VAL A 163 -17.14 -14.96 6.76
N SER A 164 -18.15 -15.81 6.92
CA SER A 164 -19.53 -15.40 7.25
C SER A 164 -19.62 -14.55 8.52
N ALA A 165 -18.70 -14.73 9.48
CA ALA A 165 -18.66 -13.94 10.72
C ALA A 165 -18.44 -12.44 10.48
N LEU A 166 -17.88 -12.05 9.33
CA LEU A 166 -17.72 -10.64 8.94
C LEU A 166 -19.05 -9.94 8.66
N ALA A 167 -20.14 -10.68 8.47
CA ALA A 167 -21.49 -10.12 8.35
C ALA A 167 -21.99 -9.51 9.66
N ASP A 168 -21.46 -9.96 10.82
CA ASP A 168 -21.74 -9.33 12.11
C ASP A 168 -21.02 -7.97 12.21
N PRO A 169 -21.76 -6.85 12.35
CA PRO A 169 -21.17 -5.52 12.50
C PRO A 169 -20.19 -5.40 13.68
N LYS A 170 -20.33 -6.20 14.74
CA LYS A 170 -19.38 -6.22 15.87
C LYS A 170 -18.04 -6.78 15.45
N VAL A 171 -18.03 -7.89 14.71
CA VAL A 171 -16.80 -8.52 14.20
C VAL A 171 -16.14 -7.59 13.18
N MET A 172 -16.91 -7.05 12.24
CA MET A 172 -16.38 -6.12 11.22
C MET A 172 -15.77 -4.86 11.85
N ARG A 173 -16.42 -4.28 12.87
CA ARG A 173 -15.86 -3.13 13.58
C ARG A 173 -14.53 -3.47 14.26
N ALA A 174 -14.44 -4.60 14.95
CA ALA A 174 -13.20 -5.05 15.57
C ALA A 174 -12.07 -5.26 14.54
N VAL A 175 -12.39 -5.78 13.35
CA VAL A 175 -11.45 -5.93 12.23
C VAL A 175 -10.95 -4.57 11.75
N LEU A 176 -11.84 -3.59 11.56
CA LEU A 176 -11.47 -2.24 11.12
C LEU A 176 -10.66 -1.48 12.17
N ASP A 177 -11.00 -1.63 13.46
CA ASP A 177 -10.25 -1.03 14.56
C ASP A 177 -8.84 -1.62 14.65
N THR A 178 -8.71 -2.94 14.48
CA THR A 178 -7.41 -3.61 14.42
C THR A 178 -6.60 -3.15 13.19
N ALA A 179 -7.26 -2.98 12.04
CA ALA A 179 -6.64 -2.44 10.83
C ALA A 179 -6.12 -1.01 10.99
N ALA A 180 -6.68 -0.25 11.94
CA ALA A 180 -6.30 1.11 12.28
C ALA A 180 -5.28 1.23 13.42
N THR A 181 -4.86 0.11 14.01
CA THR A 181 -4.00 0.09 15.20
C THR A 181 -2.64 -0.51 14.90
N ARG A 182 -1.58 0.02 15.52
CA ARG A 182 -0.21 -0.48 15.44
C ARG A 182 0.01 -1.59 16.46
N LEU A 183 1.12 -2.33 16.32
CA LEU A 183 1.51 -3.39 17.27
C LEU A 183 1.76 -2.87 18.70
N ASP A 184 2.03 -1.58 18.86
CA ASP A 184 2.21 -0.90 20.16
C ASP A 184 0.88 -0.35 20.74
N GLY A 185 -0.27 -0.71 20.14
CA GLY A 185 -1.58 -0.26 20.55
C GLY A 185 -1.93 1.19 20.15
N LYS A 186 -0.99 1.93 19.56
CA LYS A 186 -1.23 3.32 19.14
C LYS A 186 -1.93 3.38 17.77
N PRO A 187 -2.65 4.47 17.46
CA PRO A 187 -3.23 4.67 16.13
C PRO A 187 -2.18 4.60 15.02
N ALA A 188 -2.50 3.90 13.94
CA ALA A 188 -1.70 3.89 12.73
C ALA A 188 -1.83 5.21 11.96
N ALA A 189 -0.82 5.53 11.14
CA ALA A 189 -0.87 6.72 10.29
C ALA A 189 -2.09 6.67 9.35
N PRO A 190 -2.78 7.80 9.09
CA PRO A 190 -4.01 7.80 8.30
C PRO A 190 -3.90 7.11 6.93
N SER A 191 -2.77 7.28 6.25
CA SER A 191 -2.49 6.61 4.97
C SER A 191 -2.39 5.09 5.08
N THR A 192 -1.84 4.58 6.19
CA THR A 192 -1.81 3.14 6.49
C THR A 192 -3.22 2.62 6.74
N VAL A 193 -4.02 3.34 7.51
CA VAL A 193 -5.41 2.96 7.81
C VAL A 193 -6.26 2.90 6.54
N GLN A 194 -6.17 3.94 5.70
CA GLN A 194 -6.88 4.00 4.42
C GLN A 194 -6.46 2.85 3.48
N ARG A 195 -5.17 2.55 3.42
CA ARG A 195 -4.65 1.43 2.61
C ARG A 195 -5.16 0.08 3.12
N ASN A 196 -5.08 -0.16 4.43
CA ASN A 196 -5.56 -1.42 5.02
C ASN A 196 -7.06 -1.58 4.77
N ARG A 197 -7.86 -0.53 4.99
CA ARG A 197 -9.29 -0.52 4.69
C ARG A 197 -9.58 -0.81 3.22
N ALA A 198 -8.82 -0.24 2.28
CA ALA A 198 -8.99 -0.51 0.86
C ALA A 198 -8.70 -1.98 0.51
N ILE A 199 -7.65 -2.57 1.09
CA ILE A 199 -7.35 -4.00 0.92
C ILE A 199 -8.49 -4.87 1.47
N LEU A 200 -8.99 -4.56 2.66
CA LEU A 200 -10.12 -5.28 3.27
C LEU A 200 -11.39 -5.14 2.45
N HIS A 201 -11.65 -3.95 1.91
CA HIS A 201 -12.78 -3.70 1.04
C HIS A 201 -12.74 -4.61 -0.18
N HIS A 202 -11.62 -4.67 -0.90
CA HIS A 202 -11.49 -5.55 -2.07
C HIS A 202 -11.50 -7.04 -1.73
N ALA A 203 -10.95 -7.42 -0.57
CA ALA A 203 -11.08 -8.79 -0.07
C ALA A 203 -12.55 -9.14 0.19
N CYS A 204 -13.32 -8.24 0.81
CA CYS A 204 -14.75 -8.47 1.03
C CYS A 204 -15.57 -8.44 -0.26
N GLU A 205 -15.21 -7.62 -1.27
CA GLU A 205 -15.84 -7.70 -2.60
C GLU A 205 -15.59 -9.05 -3.26
N TYR A 206 -14.36 -9.56 -3.19
CA TYR A 206 -14.05 -10.90 -3.70
C TYR A 206 -14.80 -12.00 -2.94
N ALA A 207 -14.97 -11.87 -1.62
CA ALA A 207 -15.80 -12.80 -0.85
C ALA A 207 -17.28 -12.77 -1.30
N VAL A 208 -17.81 -11.61 -1.67
CA VAL A 208 -19.15 -11.49 -2.26
C VAL A 208 -19.21 -12.14 -3.64
N GLU A 209 -18.21 -11.93 -4.51
CA GLU A 209 -18.11 -12.57 -5.82
C GLU A 209 -18.11 -14.11 -5.73
N LEU A 210 -17.45 -14.66 -4.69
CA LEU A 210 -17.44 -16.10 -4.41
C LEU A 210 -18.71 -16.61 -3.72
N GLY A 211 -19.65 -15.73 -3.38
CA GLY A 211 -20.88 -16.07 -2.65
C GLY A 211 -20.67 -16.44 -1.18
N LEU A 212 -19.56 -16.03 -0.57
CA LEU A 212 -19.25 -16.23 0.85
C LEU A 212 -19.87 -15.13 1.74
N LEU A 213 -20.21 -13.98 1.15
CA LEU A 213 -20.91 -12.86 1.79
C LEU A 213 -22.02 -12.35 0.86
N ASP A 214 -23.14 -11.90 1.44
CA ASP A 214 -24.24 -11.33 0.64
C ASP A 214 -23.96 -9.89 0.19
N SER A 215 -23.20 -9.13 0.98
CA SER A 215 -22.83 -7.75 0.69
C SER A 215 -21.49 -7.41 1.34
N ASN A 216 -20.86 -6.31 0.91
CA ASN A 216 -19.57 -5.89 1.48
C ASN A 216 -19.77 -5.20 2.84
N PRO A 217 -19.37 -5.83 3.97
CA PRO A 217 -19.58 -5.28 5.31
C PRO A 217 -18.74 -4.03 5.60
N VAL A 218 -17.67 -3.77 4.83
CA VAL A 218 -16.87 -2.53 4.94
C VAL A 218 -17.67 -1.31 4.50
N LYS A 219 -18.64 -1.47 3.58
CA LYS A 219 -19.53 -0.39 3.12
C LYS A 219 -20.70 -0.18 4.09
N THR A 220 -21.26 -1.25 4.65
CA THR A 220 -22.44 -1.18 5.52
C THR A 220 -22.11 -0.77 6.95
N THR A 221 -20.89 -1.03 7.43
CA THR A 221 -20.47 -0.67 8.79
C THR A 221 -20.21 0.83 8.91
N LYS A 222 -20.94 1.50 9.81
CA LYS A 222 -20.67 2.90 10.19
C LYS A 222 -19.34 3.00 10.95
N TRP A 223 -18.26 3.18 10.21
CA TRP A 223 -16.89 3.33 10.71
C TRP A 223 -16.17 4.43 9.91
N LYS A 224 -15.51 5.38 10.58
CA LYS A 224 -14.87 6.53 9.94
C LYS A 224 -13.36 6.38 9.94
N ALA A 225 -12.78 6.31 8.74
CA ALA A 225 -11.34 6.35 8.58
C ALA A 225 -10.79 7.74 8.97
N PRO A 226 -9.60 7.81 9.59
CA PRO A 226 -8.93 9.08 9.81
C PRO A 226 -8.63 9.79 8.48
N LYS A 227 -8.84 11.10 8.46
CA LYS A 227 -8.44 11.94 7.33
C LYS A 227 -6.92 12.15 7.39
N GLY A 228 -6.23 11.85 6.31
CA GLY A 228 -4.83 12.23 6.12
C GLY A 228 -4.74 13.44 5.19
N SER A 229 -3.73 14.28 5.38
CA SER A 229 -3.36 15.25 4.35
C SER A 229 -2.45 14.58 3.31
N SER A 230 -2.77 14.75 2.04
CA SER A 230 -1.87 14.42 0.93
C SER A 230 -0.94 15.56 0.58
N GLU A 231 -1.15 16.73 1.17
CA GLU A 231 -0.42 17.96 0.85
C GLU A 231 0.95 17.99 1.52
N VAL A 232 1.89 18.65 0.87
CA VAL A 232 3.22 18.90 1.43
C VAL A 232 3.12 19.90 2.58
N ASP A 233 3.77 19.56 3.70
CA ASP A 233 4.01 20.52 4.77
C ASP A 233 5.15 21.46 4.34
N ARG A 234 4.84 22.75 4.18
CA ARG A 234 5.82 23.79 3.82
C ARG A 234 7.06 23.76 4.73
N ARG A 235 6.88 23.44 6.02
CA ARG A 235 7.96 23.40 7.03
C ARG A 235 8.97 22.27 6.79
N SER A 236 8.63 21.28 5.97
CA SER A 236 9.54 20.19 5.60
C SER A 236 10.50 20.56 4.47
N VAL A 237 10.20 21.61 3.70
CA VAL A 237 10.93 22.00 2.49
C VAL A 237 12.09 22.91 2.83
N VAL A 238 13.30 22.54 2.39
CA VAL A 238 14.50 23.36 2.53
C VAL A 238 14.64 24.36 1.40
N ASN A 239 15.19 25.54 1.70
CA ASN A 239 15.62 26.49 0.67
C ASN A 239 17.00 26.08 0.09
N HIS A 240 17.43 26.80 -0.95
CA HIS A 240 18.69 26.49 -1.65
C HIS A 240 19.94 26.61 -0.78
N ARG A 241 20.01 27.60 0.12
CA ARG A 241 21.14 27.76 1.05
C ARG A 241 21.22 26.60 2.04
N GLN A 242 20.08 26.22 2.63
CA GLN A 242 19.99 25.06 3.53
C GLN A 242 20.35 23.76 2.81
N ALA A 243 19.86 23.54 1.60
CA ALA A 243 20.19 22.35 0.81
C ALA A 243 21.69 22.24 0.52
N ARG A 244 22.35 23.34 0.14
CA ARG A 244 23.80 23.36 -0.07
C ARG A 244 24.59 22.99 1.18
N ARG A 245 24.27 23.60 2.33
CA ARG A 245 24.90 23.27 3.63
C ARG A 245 24.73 21.79 3.99
N LEU A 246 23.54 21.22 3.77
CA LEU A 246 23.28 19.80 4.00
C LEU A 246 24.10 18.90 3.06
N LEU A 247 24.24 19.26 1.78
CA LEU A 247 25.06 18.52 0.82
C LEU A 247 26.55 18.57 1.18
N GLU A 248 27.05 19.72 1.62
CA GLU A 248 28.43 19.89 2.11
C GLU A 248 28.68 19.00 3.36
N ALA A 249 27.74 18.99 4.30
CA ALA A 249 27.82 18.13 5.49
C ALA A 249 27.67 16.64 5.18
N VAL A 250 27.03 16.25 4.08
CA VAL A 250 27.10 14.87 3.57
C VAL A 250 28.51 14.60 3.05
N GLY A 251 29.08 15.50 2.25
CA GLY A 251 30.41 15.34 1.64
C GLY A 251 31.53 15.18 2.67
N ALA A 252 31.41 15.82 3.83
CA ALA A 252 32.39 15.73 4.92
C ALA A 252 32.35 14.39 5.71
N GLN A 253 31.42 13.48 5.42
CA GLN A 253 31.29 12.23 6.16
C GLN A 253 32.13 11.10 5.55
N GLU A 254 33.14 10.59 6.26
CA GLU A 254 33.87 9.40 5.82
C GLU A 254 33.19 8.08 6.28
N PRO A 255 33.34 6.96 5.53
CA PRO A 255 34.05 6.82 4.26
C PRO A 255 33.16 7.01 3.00
N SER A 256 31.86 7.25 3.17
CA SER A 256 30.87 7.14 2.07
C SER A 256 30.27 8.47 1.62
N GLY A 257 30.45 9.53 2.39
CA GLY A 257 29.83 10.85 2.20
C GLY A 257 30.08 11.47 0.84
N PRO A 258 31.34 11.56 0.36
CA PRO A 258 31.63 12.12 -0.97
C PRO A 258 30.80 11.47 -2.10
N ARG A 259 30.61 10.13 -2.02
CA ARG A 259 29.82 9.35 -2.99
C ARG A 259 28.32 9.62 -2.94
N LEU A 260 27.82 10.13 -1.81
CA LEU A 260 26.39 10.40 -1.58
C LEU A 260 26.00 11.85 -1.92
N VAL A 261 26.95 12.76 -2.09
CA VAL A 261 26.65 14.17 -2.43
C VAL A 261 25.83 14.25 -3.71
N ALA A 262 26.31 13.63 -4.79
CA ALA A 262 25.60 13.61 -6.06
C ALA A 262 24.26 12.86 -5.97
N PHE A 263 24.15 11.82 -5.13
CA PHE A 263 22.90 11.10 -4.89
C PHE A 263 21.81 12.02 -4.30
N PHE A 264 22.13 12.80 -3.28
CA PHE A 264 21.16 13.76 -2.72
C PHE A 264 20.93 14.95 -3.65
N ALA A 265 21.97 15.39 -4.36
CA ALA A 265 21.88 16.50 -5.31
C ALA A 265 20.90 16.21 -6.45
N VAL A 266 20.88 15.00 -7.02
CA VAL A 266 19.89 14.66 -8.07
C VAL A 266 18.45 14.67 -7.55
N ILE A 267 18.23 14.33 -6.28
CA ILE A 267 16.90 14.39 -5.65
C ILE A 267 16.48 15.85 -5.45
N TYR A 268 17.41 16.71 -5.03
CA TYR A 268 17.15 18.12 -4.75
C TYR A 268 17.04 19.01 -5.99
N TYR A 269 17.89 18.81 -6.99
CA TYR A 269 17.96 19.68 -8.17
C TYR A 269 17.15 19.17 -9.38
N ALA A 270 16.98 17.84 -9.50
CA ALA A 270 16.22 17.21 -10.58
C ALA A 270 14.95 16.51 -10.05
N GLY A 271 14.64 16.66 -8.76
CA GLY A 271 13.38 16.20 -8.19
C GLY A 271 13.18 14.70 -8.26
N LEU A 272 14.24 13.87 -8.37
CA LEU A 272 14.08 12.43 -8.49
C LEU A 272 13.47 11.80 -7.25
N ARG A 273 12.71 10.71 -7.40
CA ARG A 273 12.41 9.85 -6.25
C ARG A 273 13.71 9.19 -5.78
N PRO A 274 13.91 8.94 -4.48
CA PRO A 274 15.11 8.24 -4.00
C PRO A 274 15.33 6.91 -4.73
N GLU A 275 14.26 6.19 -5.05
CA GLU A 275 14.33 4.93 -5.78
C GLU A 275 14.70 5.10 -7.25
N GLU A 276 14.37 6.24 -7.88
CA GLU A 276 14.84 6.56 -9.24
C GLU A 276 16.33 6.92 -9.20
N ALA A 277 16.75 7.71 -8.20
CA ALA A 277 18.15 8.08 -8.01
C ALA A 277 19.04 6.84 -7.81
N VAL A 278 18.65 5.87 -6.97
CA VAL A 278 19.43 4.62 -6.76
C VAL A 278 19.64 3.83 -8.07
N ASN A 279 18.73 3.94 -9.04
CA ASN A 279 18.81 3.22 -10.31
C ASN A 279 19.42 4.04 -11.46
N LEU A 280 19.89 5.26 -11.17
CA LEU A 280 20.48 6.12 -12.19
C LEU A 280 21.79 5.50 -12.68
N ARG A 281 21.94 5.38 -14.01
CA ARG A 281 23.13 4.89 -14.69
C ARG A 281 23.79 6.01 -15.49
N ARG A 282 25.05 5.78 -15.89
CA ARG A 282 25.82 6.72 -16.72
C ARG A 282 25.09 7.13 -18.00
N ASP A 283 24.44 6.18 -18.66
CA ASP A 283 23.74 6.40 -19.93
C ASP A 283 22.47 7.24 -19.76
N ASN A 284 21.97 7.37 -18.53
CA ASN A 284 20.85 8.27 -18.24
C ASN A 284 21.29 9.73 -18.15
N VAL A 285 22.59 10.02 -18.06
CA VAL A 285 23.12 11.36 -17.79
C VAL A 285 23.73 11.96 -19.05
N ILE A 286 23.14 13.04 -19.53
CA ILE A 286 23.63 13.83 -20.64
C ILE A 286 24.09 15.18 -20.07
N LEU A 287 25.39 15.42 -20.10
CA LEU A 287 25.98 16.70 -19.68
C LEU A 287 26.48 17.43 -20.92
N PRO A 288 26.45 18.77 -20.93
CA PRO A 288 26.94 19.56 -22.06
C PRO A 288 28.39 19.19 -22.38
N LEU A 289 28.81 19.37 -23.64
CA LEU A 289 30.21 19.15 -24.00
C LEU A 289 31.11 20.20 -23.32
N LEU A 290 32.40 19.87 -23.18
CA LEU A 290 33.39 20.87 -22.80
C LEU A 290 33.61 21.80 -24.00
N VAL A 291 33.79 23.08 -23.75
CA VAL A 291 33.94 24.11 -24.79
C VAL A 291 35.36 24.66 -24.69
N LEU A 292 36.03 24.85 -25.84
CA LEU A 292 37.30 25.55 -25.87
C LEU A 292 37.03 27.02 -25.53
N ASN A 293 37.63 27.50 -24.44
CA ASN A 293 37.65 28.92 -24.13
C ASN A 293 38.71 29.56 -25.03
N GLU A 294 38.28 30.40 -25.97
CA GLU A 294 39.15 31.05 -26.96
C GLU A 294 40.13 32.04 -26.32
N GLU A 295 39.79 32.60 -25.15
CA GLU A 295 40.64 33.56 -24.43
C GLU A 295 41.74 32.85 -23.62
N THR A 296 41.44 31.68 -23.04
CA THR A 296 42.40 30.94 -22.21
C THR A 296 43.10 29.81 -22.99
N GLY A 297 42.60 29.46 -24.17
CA GLY A 297 43.05 28.30 -24.95
C GLY A 297 42.74 26.95 -24.27
N GLN A 298 41.98 26.95 -23.18
CA GLN A 298 41.71 25.75 -22.38
C GLN A 298 40.33 25.18 -22.67
N VAL A 299 40.22 23.85 -22.64
CA VAL A 299 38.94 23.16 -22.73
C VAL A 299 38.24 23.26 -21.38
N GLU A 300 37.24 24.13 -21.30
CA GLU A 300 36.54 24.49 -20.07
C GLU A 300 35.12 23.91 -19.99
N LYS A 301 34.62 23.77 -18.77
CA LYS A 301 33.22 23.38 -18.52
C LYS A 301 32.36 24.62 -18.72
N PRO A 302 31.36 24.63 -19.62
CA PRO A 302 30.49 25.80 -19.75
C PRO A 302 29.85 26.11 -18.39
N ALA A 303 30.11 27.31 -17.86
CA ALA A 303 29.82 27.67 -16.48
C ALA A 303 28.33 27.50 -16.12
N ASP A 304 27.46 27.75 -17.11
CA ASP A 304 25.99 27.70 -16.99
C ASP A 304 25.33 26.63 -17.86
N GLY A 305 26.07 25.57 -18.19
CA GLY A 305 25.55 24.49 -19.02
C GLY A 305 24.47 23.66 -18.33
N TRP A 306 23.27 23.64 -18.91
CA TRP A 306 22.21 22.70 -18.54
C TRP A 306 22.50 21.33 -19.12
N GLY A 307 22.28 20.30 -18.31
CA GLY A 307 22.26 18.91 -18.76
C GLY A 307 20.84 18.34 -18.75
N GLU A 308 20.77 17.02 -18.93
CA GLU A 308 19.52 16.29 -18.95
C GLU A 308 19.69 14.90 -18.33
N LEU A 309 18.66 14.45 -17.60
CA LEU A 309 18.49 13.06 -17.23
C LEU A 309 17.37 12.41 -18.04
N ARG A 310 17.63 11.21 -18.56
CA ARG A 310 16.66 10.38 -19.29
C ARG A 310 16.27 9.15 -18.49
N PHE A 311 14.99 9.01 -18.16
CA PHE A 311 14.49 7.89 -17.34
C PHE A 311 13.63 6.91 -18.13
N CYS A 312 13.94 5.61 -17.99
CA CYS A 312 13.15 4.49 -18.49
C CYS A 312 12.34 3.75 -17.43
N THR A 313 12.84 3.66 -16.19
CA THR A 313 12.35 2.67 -15.20
C THR A 313 12.51 3.18 -13.75
N ALA A 314 11.70 2.65 -12.83
CA ALA A 314 11.85 2.83 -11.38
C ALA A 314 11.97 1.47 -10.68
N ALA A 315 12.91 1.29 -9.74
CA ALA A 315 13.00 0.05 -8.95
C ALA A 315 12.81 0.30 -7.44
N PRO A 316 11.57 0.24 -6.91
CA PRO A 316 11.34 0.36 -5.47
C PRO A 316 11.85 -0.86 -4.70
N GLU A 317 12.32 -0.61 -3.49
CA GLU A 317 12.71 -1.66 -2.54
C GLU A 317 11.49 -2.24 -1.84
N VAL A 318 11.38 -3.58 -1.87
CA VAL A 318 10.27 -4.34 -1.27
C VAL A 318 10.80 -5.56 -0.51
N GLY A 319 11.98 -6.06 -0.87
CA GLY A 319 12.59 -7.28 -0.34
C GLY A 319 12.46 -8.44 -1.32
N ALA A 320 13.52 -9.25 -1.42
CA ALA A 320 13.66 -10.37 -2.38
C ALA A 320 12.52 -11.39 -2.32
N GLU A 321 11.96 -11.58 -1.12
CA GLU A 321 10.85 -12.50 -0.86
C GLU A 321 9.53 -12.08 -1.52
N TRP A 322 9.40 -10.85 -2.04
CA TRP A 322 8.17 -10.33 -2.68
C TRP A 322 8.30 -10.13 -4.18
N THR A 323 9.52 -10.16 -4.72
CA THR A 323 9.85 -9.98 -6.14
C THR A 323 9.88 -11.30 -6.88
N ASP A 324 9.49 -11.28 -8.15
CA ASP A 324 9.48 -12.47 -8.99
C ASP A 324 10.90 -13.04 -9.19
N ASP A 325 11.87 -12.17 -9.46
CA ASP A 325 13.29 -12.48 -9.71
C ASP A 325 14.15 -12.70 -8.46
N GLY A 326 13.60 -12.45 -7.26
CA GLY A 326 14.37 -12.53 -6.01
C GLY A 326 15.31 -11.35 -5.75
N ALA A 327 15.22 -10.26 -6.53
CA ALA A 327 15.98 -9.05 -6.27
C ALA A 327 15.38 -8.24 -5.11
N ARG A 328 16.19 -7.50 -4.34
CA ARG A 328 15.65 -6.65 -3.24
C ARG A 328 14.73 -5.52 -3.75
N ARG A 329 14.87 -5.16 -5.02
CA ARG A 329 14.09 -4.13 -5.72
C ARG A 329 13.44 -4.72 -6.96
N GLU A 330 12.17 -4.41 -7.14
CA GLU A 330 11.41 -4.81 -8.33
C GLU A 330 11.66 -3.79 -9.44
N HIS A 331 12.35 -4.15 -10.52
CA HIS A 331 12.47 -3.26 -11.68
C HIS A 331 11.12 -3.14 -12.36
N ARG A 332 10.52 -1.95 -12.31
CA ARG A 332 9.19 -1.72 -12.89
C ARG A 332 9.13 -0.45 -13.72
N ARG A 333 8.07 -0.42 -14.53
CA ARG A 333 7.68 0.72 -15.35
C ARG A 333 7.40 1.94 -14.47
N LEU A 334 7.58 3.14 -15.01
CA LEU A 334 7.10 4.36 -14.36
C LEU A 334 5.57 4.26 -14.17
N LYS A 335 5.09 4.61 -12.97
CA LYS A 335 3.67 4.46 -12.62
C LYS A 335 2.79 5.29 -13.57
N GLY A 336 1.88 4.63 -14.30
CA GLY A 336 0.88 5.27 -15.16
C GLY A 336 1.33 5.55 -16.60
N ARG A 337 2.37 4.88 -17.11
CA ARG A 337 2.91 5.08 -18.47
C ARG A 337 3.10 3.77 -19.24
N GLY A 338 3.04 3.86 -20.57
CA GLY A 338 3.19 2.72 -21.51
C GLY A 338 4.61 2.14 -21.52
N GLN A 339 4.83 1.03 -22.24
CA GLN A 339 6.16 0.44 -22.42
C GLN A 339 7.08 1.37 -23.20
N GLY A 340 8.28 1.68 -22.68
CA GLY A 340 9.30 2.44 -23.41
C GLY A 340 9.13 3.97 -23.39
N GLU A 341 8.19 4.52 -22.61
CA GLU A 341 8.06 5.97 -22.47
C GLU A 341 9.14 6.56 -21.56
N TRP A 342 9.92 7.47 -22.13
CA TRP A 342 10.96 8.21 -21.43
C TRP A 342 10.40 9.50 -20.84
N ARG A 343 11.03 10.02 -19.78
CA ARG A 343 10.92 11.45 -19.45
C ARG A 343 12.29 12.10 -19.41
N ARG A 344 12.35 13.34 -19.91
CA ARG A 344 13.51 14.22 -19.81
C ARG A 344 13.35 15.04 -18.54
N VAL A 345 14.43 15.18 -17.79
CA VAL A 345 14.47 16.01 -16.58
C VAL A 345 15.64 16.96 -16.70
N PRO A 346 15.42 18.27 -16.53
CA PRO A 346 16.49 19.22 -16.68
C PRO A 346 17.49 19.09 -15.51
N VAL A 347 18.78 19.18 -15.84
CA VAL A 347 19.88 19.22 -14.88
C VAL A 347 20.38 20.67 -14.83
N PRO A 348 20.06 21.44 -13.78
CA PRO A 348 20.52 22.81 -13.69
C PRO A 348 22.04 22.88 -13.48
N PRO A 349 22.70 24.02 -13.79
CA PRO A 349 24.16 24.14 -13.73
C PRO A 349 24.82 23.70 -12.42
N PRO A 350 24.24 23.97 -11.22
CA PRO A 350 24.79 23.43 -9.97
C PRO A 350 24.85 21.89 -9.94
N LEU A 351 23.82 21.22 -10.47
CA LEU A 351 23.80 19.76 -10.54
C LEU A 351 24.76 19.25 -11.62
N THR A 352 24.88 19.93 -12.77
CA THR A 352 25.87 19.62 -13.80
C THR A 352 27.28 19.56 -13.20
N ARG A 353 27.67 20.58 -12.42
CA ARG A 353 28.98 20.63 -11.75
C ARG A 353 29.18 19.47 -10.78
N ILE A 354 28.17 19.17 -9.95
CA ILE A 354 28.22 18.07 -8.98
C ILE A 354 28.34 16.72 -9.69
N LEU A 355 27.57 16.48 -10.76
CA LEU A 355 27.61 15.24 -11.52
C LEU A 355 28.94 15.05 -12.25
N ARG A 356 29.51 16.11 -12.83
CA ARG A 356 30.85 16.05 -13.42
C ARG A 356 31.88 15.67 -12.38
N ARG A 357 31.87 16.35 -11.22
CA ARG A 357 32.81 16.06 -10.13
C ARG A 357 32.68 14.61 -9.67
N HIS A 358 31.45 14.10 -9.49
CA HIS A 358 31.23 12.70 -9.13
C HIS A 358 31.79 11.73 -10.18
N LEU A 359 31.55 12.00 -11.46
CA LEU A 359 32.07 11.15 -12.55
C LEU A 359 33.60 11.17 -12.63
N THR A 360 34.24 12.30 -12.33
CA THR A 360 35.70 12.43 -12.31
C THR A 360 36.32 11.78 -11.07
N ASP A 361 35.83 12.12 -9.88
CA ASP A 361 36.48 11.75 -8.61
C ASP A 361 36.13 10.32 -8.17
N ILE A 362 34.93 9.83 -8.51
CA ILE A 362 34.36 8.56 -8.01
C ILE A 362 34.07 7.58 -9.15
N GLY A 363 33.66 8.07 -10.32
CA GLY A 363 33.34 7.25 -11.48
C GLY A 363 31.99 6.54 -11.39
N THR A 364 31.90 5.38 -12.03
CA THR A 364 30.69 4.54 -12.09
C THR A 364 30.95 3.16 -11.49
N GLY A 365 29.95 2.62 -10.80
CA GLY A 365 29.99 1.27 -10.23
C GLY A 365 29.57 0.19 -11.23
N PRO A 366 29.49 -1.07 -10.77
CA PRO A 366 29.08 -2.21 -11.59
C PRO A 366 27.78 -1.97 -12.37
N GLY A 367 27.79 -2.33 -13.66
CA GLY A 367 26.68 -2.09 -14.58
C GLY A 367 26.44 -0.60 -14.91
N GLY A 368 27.45 0.26 -14.75
CA GLY A 368 27.35 1.69 -15.05
C GLY A 368 26.48 2.46 -14.06
N ARG A 369 26.24 1.92 -12.85
CA ARG A 369 25.44 2.60 -11.81
C ARG A 369 26.17 3.86 -11.36
N LEU A 370 25.44 4.96 -11.30
CA LEU A 370 26.01 6.22 -10.81
C LEU A 370 26.18 6.22 -9.29
N PHE A 371 25.31 5.51 -8.56
CA PHE A 371 25.41 5.34 -7.12
C PHE A 371 25.34 3.87 -6.72
N TRP A 372 26.32 3.41 -5.94
CA TRP A 372 26.44 2.03 -5.49
C TRP A 372 26.97 1.98 -4.06
N GLY A 373 26.72 0.87 -3.37
CA GLY A 373 27.27 0.61 -2.04
C GLY A 373 28.78 0.38 -2.12
N VAL A 374 29.50 0.66 -1.03
CA VAL A 374 30.97 0.53 -0.95
C VAL A 374 31.45 -0.88 -1.35
N ARG A 375 30.63 -1.91 -1.12
CA ARG A 375 30.90 -3.31 -1.50
C ARG A 375 30.49 -3.67 -2.94
N GLY A 376 30.27 -2.70 -3.83
CA GLY A 376 29.93 -2.92 -5.24
C GLY A 376 28.45 -3.22 -5.54
N GLY A 377 27.63 -3.52 -4.53
CA GLY A 377 26.18 -3.76 -4.70
C GLY A 377 25.33 -2.49 -4.81
N GLU A 378 24.01 -2.65 -4.91
CA GLU A 378 23.09 -1.51 -4.92
C GLU A 378 23.21 -0.66 -3.64
N LEU A 379 22.98 0.65 -3.78
CA LEU A 379 23.01 1.57 -2.63
C LEU A 379 21.85 1.25 -1.65
N PRO A 380 22.13 0.79 -0.42
CA PRO A 380 21.07 0.39 0.50
C PRO A 380 20.30 1.60 1.05
N THR A 381 18.98 1.45 1.21
CA THR A 381 18.12 2.51 1.77
C THR A 381 18.58 2.99 3.15
N ILE A 382 19.03 2.07 4.01
CA ILE A 382 19.49 2.39 5.35
C ILE A 382 20.75 3.24 5.34
N THR A 383 21.64 3.04 4.36
CA THR A 383 22.92 3.74 4.26
C THR A 383 22.71 5.23 4.01
N TYR A 384 21.98 5.59 2.95
CA TYR A 384 21.74 7.01 2.66
C TYR A 384 20.84 7.67 3.72
N ARG A 385 19.89 6.94 4.33
CA ARG A 385 19.07 7.51 5.41
C ARG A 385 19.89 7.88 6.64
N ARG A 386 20.85 7.05 7.03
CA ARG A 386 21.75 7.34 8.16
C ARG A 386 22.68 8.52 7.84
N ALA A 387 23.26 8.56 6.64
CA ALA A 387 24.10 9.67 6.22
C ALA A 387 23.33 11.00 6.19
N TRP A 388 22.07 10.97 5.74
CA TRP A 388 21.19 12.14 5.73
C TRP A 388 20.83 12.62 7.14
N ASP A 389 20.44 11.72 8.04
CA ASP A 389 20.14 12.07 9.43
C ASP A 389 21.35 12.66 10.15
N LYS A 390 22.54 12.08 9.91
CA LYS A 390 23.81 12.62 10.44
C LYS A 390 24.09 14.02 9.90
N ALA A 391 23.92 14.27 8.60
CA ALA A 391 24.11 15.60 8.00
C ALA A 391 23.14 16.63 8.58
N ARG A 392 21.86 16.26 8.78
CA ARG A 392 20.89 17.13 9.45
C ARG A 392 21.33 17.49 10.86
N ARG A 393 21.78 16.52 11.64
CA ARG A 393 22.21 16.74 13.03
C ARG A 393 23.42 17.65 13.14
N THR A 394 24.36 17.58 12.18
CA THR A 394 25.57 18.42 12.21
C THR A 394 25.34 19.83 11.67
N THR A 395 24.32 20.04 10.84
CA THR A 395 24.14 21.30 10.10
C THR A 395 23.01 22.16 10.62
N LEU A 396 21.92 21.54 11.05
CA LEU A 396 20.72 22.25 11.52
C LEU A 396 20.86 22.59 13.01
N SER A 397 20.23 23.69 13.42
CA SER A 397 20.01 23.97 14.84
C SER A 397 19.19 22.86 15.50
N GLU A 398 19.22 22.77 16.83
CA GLU A 398 18.45 21.76 17.58
C GLU A 398 16.93 21.86 17.28
N ALA A 399 16.40 23.08 17.25
CA ALA A 399 15.00 23.34 16.91
C ALA A 399 14.66 22.93 15.47
N GLU A 400 15.51 23.26 14.49
CA GLU A 400 15.32 22.86 13.10
C GLU A 400 15.42 21.33 12.92
N TYR A 401 16.36 20.68 13.61
CA TYR A 401 16.53 19.23 13.56
C TYR A 401 15.32 18.48 14.14
N ALA A 402 14.76 18.98 15.25
CA ALA A 402 13.54 18.47 15.87
C ALA A 402 12.28 18.72 15.01
N SER A 403 12.32 19.74 14.14
CA SER A 403 11.22 20.08 13.24
C SER A 403 11.08 19.10 12.05
N PRO A 404 9.99 19.21 11.25
CA PRO A 404 9.85 18.48 10.00
C PRO A 404 10.89 18.80 8.91
N LEU A 405 11.70 19.85 9.07
CA LEU A 405 12.61 20.38 8.05
C LEU A 405 13.58 19.31 7.54
N ALA A 406 13.48 18.99 6.25
CA ALA A 406 14.28 17.98 5.56
C ALA A 406 14.31 16.60 6.26
N ARG A 407 13.33 16.27 7.12
CA ARG A 407 13.36 15.07 7.96
C ARG A 407 13.51 13.78 7.15
N ARG A 408 12.90 13.72 5.97
CA ARG A 408 13.02 12.61 5.04
C ARG A 408 13.85 13.06 3.84
N VAL A 409 14.62 12.12 3.28
CA VAL A 409 15.30 12.33 1.99
C VAL A 409 14.32 12.72 0.88
N TYR A 410 13.09 12.19 0.94
CA TYR A 410 12.03 12.52 -0.02
C TYR A 410 11.61 14.01 0.04
N ASP A 411 11.86 14.71 1.14
CA ASP A 411 11.54 16.13 1.27
C ASP A 411 12.43 17.01 0.37
N LEU A 412 13.60 16.52 -0.08
CA LEU A 412 14.41 17.18 -1.12
C LEU A 412 13.69 17.24 -2.48
N ARG A 413 12.95 16.18 -2.83
CA ARG A 413 12.11 16.19 -4.02
C ARG A 413 10.95 17.17 -3.86
N HIS A 414 10.37 17.26 -2.67
CA HIS A 414 9.36 18.29 -2.39
C HIS A 414 9.95 19.68 -2.57
N ALA A 415 11.16 19.93 -2.05
CA ALA A 415 11.86 21.20 -2.24
C ALA A 415 12.10 21.55 -3.72
N CYS A 416 12.55 20.58 -4.52
CA CYS A 416 12.75 20.75 -5.96
C CYS A 416 11.48 21.21 -6.67
N VAL A 417 10.41 20.44 -6.52
CA VAL A 417 9.13 20.68 -7.21
C VAL A 417 8.49 21.99 -6.76
N SER A 418 8.54 22.28 -5.45
CA SER A 418 8.08 23.57 -4.92
C SER A 418 8.89 24.73 -5.46
N THR A 419 10.21 24.56 -5.67
CA THR A 419 11.08 25.59 -6.26
C THR A 419 10.71 25.86 -7.72
N TRP A 420 10.47 24.82 -8.53
CA TRP A 420 10.03 25.00 -9.92
C TRP A 420 8.68 25.70 -10.02
N LEU A 421 7.71 25.29 -9.19
CA LEU A 421 6.40 25.95 -9.14
C LEU A 421 6.52 27.41 -8.72
N ASN A 422 7.26 27.71 -7.65
CA ASN A 422 7.44 29.08 -7.17
C ASN A 422 8.27 29.95 -8.12
N GLY A 423 9.18 29.36 -8.90
CA GLY A 423 9.86 30.02 -10.02
C GLY A 423 8.92 30.32 -11.21
N GLY A 424 7.66 29.92 -11.13
CA GLY A 424 6.62 30.22 -12.10
C GLY A 424 6.70 29.36 -13.36
N VAL A 425 7.32 28.19 -13.29
CA VAL A 425 7.29 27.17 -14.35
C VAL A 425 5.86 26.62 -14.46
N PRO A 426 5.30 26.48 -15.68
CA PRO A 426 3.95 25.95 -15.86
C PRO A 426 3.75 24.57 -15.22
N ALA A 427 2.62 24.39 -14.53
CA ALA A 427 2.30 23.13 -13.83
C ALA A 427 2.35 21.87 -14.73
N PRO A 428 1.93 21.90 -16.02
CA PRO A 428 2.10 20.76 -16.92
C PRO A 428 3.57 20.38 -17.12
N GLN A 429 4.47 21.36 -17.30
CA GLN A 429 5.90 21.12 -17.48
C GLN A 429 6.53 20.55 -16.21
N VAL A 430 6.17 21.09 -15.04
CA VAL A 430 6.61 20.56 -13.74
C VAL A 430 6.10 19.13 -13.53
N ALA A 431 4.84 18.84 -13.91
CA ALA A 431 4.26 17.50 -13.80
C ALA A 431 5.00 16.49 -14.69
N GLU A 432 5.35 16.89 -15.92
CA GLU A 432 6.14 16.08 -16.85
C GLU A 432 7.52 15.78 -16.27
N TRP A 433 8.27 16.81 -15.86
CA TRP A 433 9.61 16.65 -15.29
C TRP A 433 9.59 15.84 -13.99
N ALA A 434 8.62 16.06 -13.11
CA ALA A 434 8.51 15.30 -11.87
C ALA A 434 7.99 13.87 -12.09
N GLY A 435 7.26 13.59 -13.17
CA GLY A 435 6.54 12.34 -13.35
C GLY A 435 5.32 12.23 -12.43
N HIS A 436 4.48 13.28 -12.43
CA HIS A 436 3.15 13.34 -11.82
C HIS A 436 2.09 13.53 -12.91
N SER A 437 0.82 13.22 -12.60
CA SER A 437 -0.29 13.87 -13.32
C SER A 437 -0.46 15.30 -12.79
N VAL A 438 -1.02 16.20 -13.60
CA VAL A 438 -1.26 17.59 -13.20
C VAL A 438 -2.17 17.66 -11.97
N GLU A 439 -3.23 16.85 -11.93
CA GLU A 439 -4.14 16.76 -10.78
C GLU A 439 -3.40 16.38 -9.48
N VAL A 440 -2.53 15.36 -9.54
CA VAL A 440 -1.74 14.94 -8.37
C VAL A 440 -0.76 16.03 -7.96
N LEU A 441 -0.11 16.70 -8.91
CA LEU A 441 0.81 17.79 -8.63
C LEU A 441 0.09 18.92 -7.88
N LEU A 442 -1.02 19.42 -8.42
CA LEU A 442 -1.77 20.52 -7.82
C LEU A 442 -2.35 20.13 -6.45
N ARG A 443 -2.91 18.91 -6.31
CA ARG A 443 -3.42 18.43 -5.02
C ARG A 443 -2.33 18.31 -3.95
N VAL A 444 -1.11 17.92 -4.32
CA VAL A 444 -0.02 17.69 -3.35
C VAL A 444 0.72 18.99 -3.03
N TYR A 445 0.90 19.88 -4.00
CA TYR A 445 1.73 21.08 -3.88
C TYR A 445 0.95 22.39 -3.83
N ALA A 446 -0.40 22.37 -3.82
CA ALA A 446 -1.23 23.59 -3.71
C ALA A 446 -0.74 24.49 -2.58
N LYS A 447 -0.46 23.91 -1.40
CA LYS A 447 0.08 24.67 -0.29
C LYS A 447 1.45 25.23 -0.58
N CYS A 448 2.32 24.64 -1.38
CA CYS A 448 3.67 25.19 -1.58
C CYS A 448 3.76 26.38 -2.54
N ILE A 449 2.69 26.70 -3.27
CA ILE A 449 2.60 27.88 -4.13
C ILE A 449 2.31 29.07 -3.21
N ASP A 450 3.24 30.01 -3.11
CA ASP A 450 3.16 31.16 -2.19
C ASP A 450 3.72 32.41 -2.86
N GLY A 451 3.12 33.58 -2.58
CA GLY A 451 3.63 34.87 -3.05
C GLY A 451 3.60 35.08 -4.57
N GLN A 452 2.83 34.29 -5.31
CA GLN A 452 2.74 34.42 -6.77
C GLN A 452 1.77 35.50 -7.24
N ASP A 453 0.95 36.09 -6.36
CA ASP A 453 -0.08 37.05 -6.75
C ASP A 453 0.49 38.24 -7.51
N GLU A 454 1.53 38.90 -6.97
CA GLU A 454 2.16 40.04 -7.63
C GLU A 454 2.91 39.65 -8.91
N THR A 455 3.52 38.45 -8.94
CA THR A 455 4.18 37.94 -10.14
C THR A 455 3.17 37.58 -11.23
N ALA A 456 2.02 37.03 -10.84
CA ALA A 456 0.91 36.69 -11.74
C ALA A 456 0.26 37.95 -12.29
N LYS A 457 0.01 38.97 -11.46
CA LYS A 457 -0.46 40.29 -11.90
C LYS A 457 0.48 40.91 -12.92
N ARG A 458 1.80 40.96 -12.65
CA ARG A 458 2.81 41.47 -13.61
C ARG A 458 2.82 40.70 -14.93
N ARG A 459 2.66 39.37 -14.89
CA ARG A 459 2.57 38.54 -16.11
C ARG A 459 1.30 38.84 -16.91
N ILE A 460 0.17 39.04 -16.24
CA ILE A 460 -1.09 39.45 -16.87
C ILE A 460 -0.94 40.84 -17.51
N GLU A 461 -0.39 41.80 -16.77
CA GLU A 461 -0.13 43.15 -17.29
C GLU A 461 0.79 43.13 -18.51
N ALA A 462 1.87 42.35 -18.48
CA ALA A 462 2.77 42.19 -19.62
C ALA A 462 2.06 41.58 -20.83
N ALA A 463 1.27 40.52 -20.64
CA ALA A 463 0.52 39.88 -21.72
C ALA A 463 -0.57 40.79 -22.32
N LEU A 464 -1.15 41.69 -21.52
CA LEU A 464 -2.14 42.67 -21.99
C LEU A 464 -1.49 43.88 -22.68
N ARG A 465 -0.18 44.11 -22.49
CA ARG A 465 0.56 45.23 -23.10
C ARG A 465 1.10 44.93 -24.50
N GLY A 466 1.08 43.66 -24.93
CA GLY A 466 1.58 43.22 -26.24
C GLY A 466 3.08 43.00 -26.23
#